data_AF-A0A9R1WYB9-F1
#
_entry.id   AF-A0A9R1WYB9-F1
#
_cell.length_a   1.000
_cell.length_b   1.000
_cell.length_c   1.000
_cell.angle_alpha   90.00
_cell.angle_beta   90.00
_cell.angle_gamma   90.00
#
_symmetry.space_group_name_H-M   'P 1'
#
loop_
_entity.id
_entity.type
_entity.pdbx_description
1 polymer ?
#
loop_
_entity_poly.entity_id
_entity_poly.type
_entity_poly.pdbx_seq_one_letter_code
_entity_poly.pdbx_strand_id
1 'polypeptide(L)'
;MMRSKHYTIEEWDTKPIRKIPSLVDLCVQKAVDNVRYLGDVGETDFHLLERFLPHCTVEQLMHIEDSTEDRDLSPVTDKLWKNFYVLQFGANSTNVVVERMKEKRVSFKWRQLYEAKVKDNEEAQQKSFERIKQLYKKENANAHVDKDIPK
;
A
#
# COMPACT_ATOMS: atom_id res chain seq x y z
N MET A 1 48.86 -17.15 -38.82
CA MET A 1 48.06 -18.06 -37.96
C MET A 1 46.73 -17.39 -37.68
N MET A 2 45.70 -17.74 -38.44
CA MET A 2 44.30 -17.48 -38.06
C MET A 2 43.77 -18.77 -37.42
N ARG A 3 43.18 -18.67 -36.24
CA ARG A 3 42.30 -19.70 -35.69
C ARG A 3 40.98 -19.06 -35.28
N SER A 4 39.95 -19.72 -35.77
CA SER A 4 38.56 -19.30 -35.86
C SER A 4 37.88 -19.03 -34.53
N LYS A 5 36.86 -18.17 -34.66
CA LYS A 5 35.75 -17.92 -33.76
C LYS A 5 35.15 -19.22 -33.21
N HIS A 6 34.88 -19.25 -31.90
CA HIS A 6 33.69 -19.90 -31.36
C HIS A 6 33.04 -18.94 -30.37
N TYR A 7 32.04 -18.22 -30.88
CA TYR A 7 30.97 -17.68 -30.09
C TYR A 7 30.09 -18.88 -29.72
N THR A 8 29.91 -19.17 -28.43
CA THR A 8 28.91 -20.14 -27.97
C THR A 8 27.81 -19.36 -27.27
N ILE A 9 26.80 -19.00 -28.07
CA ILE A 9 25.44 -18.82 -27.58
C ILE A 9 24.91 -20.23 -27.39
N GLU A 10 24.68 -20.64 -26.15
CA GLU A 10 23.74 -21.72 -25.84
C GLU A 10 22.73 -21.16 -24.84
N GLU A 11 21.61 -20.76 -25.44
CA GLU A 11 20.38 -20.28 -24.84
C GLU A 11 19.45 -21.48 -24.71
N TRP A 12 19.50 -22.20 -23.58
CA TRP A 12 18.46 -23.15 -23.16
C TRP A 12 18.59 -23.44 -21.66
N ASP A 13 17.59 -22.99 -20.89
CA ASP A 13 17.27 -23.48 -19.56
C ASP A 13 18.36 -23.36 -18.48
N THR A 14 18.91 -22.15 -18.26
CA THR A 14 19.53 -21.85 -16.96
C THR A 14 18.44 -21.80 -15.91
N LYS A 15 18.07 -22.96 -15.36
CA LYS A 15 17.42 -23.05 -14.04
C LYS A 15 18.20 -22.11 -13.13
N PRO A 16 17.54 -21.14 -12.45
CA PRO A 16 18.24 -20.26 -11.55
C PRO A 16 19.03 -21.13 -10.59
N ILE A 17 20.35 -20.94 -10.53
CA ILE A 17 21.21 -21.65 -9.58
C ILE A 17 20.55 -21.45 -8.22
N ARG A 18 20.00 -22.54 -7.65
CA ARG A 18 19.36 -22.51 -6.34
C ARG A 18 20.46 -22.16 -5.35
N LYS A 19 20.60 -20.87 -5.03
CA LYS A 19 21.49 -20.41 -3.97
C LYS A 19 21.05 -21.12 -2.69
N ILE A 20 21.99 -21.76 -2.02
CA ILE A 20 21.75 -22.36 -0.71
C ILE A 20 21.38 -21.19 0.22
N PRO A 21 20.17 -21.19 0.80
CA PRO A 21 19.73 -20.07 1.62
C PRO A 21 20.61 -19.97 2.87
N SER A 22 21.02 -18.75 3.20
CA SER A 22 21.64 -18.48 4.49
C SER A 22 20.61 -18.62 5.63
N LEU A 23 21.09 -18.70 6.87
CA LEU A 23 20.21 -18.63 8.04
C LEU A 23 19.33 -17.36 8.01
N VAL A 24 19.91 -16.23 7.61
CA VAL A 24 19.18 -14.96 7.47
C VAL A 24 18.06 -15.08 6.44
N ASP A 25 18.33 -15.71 5.28
CA ASP A 25 17.30 -15.91 4.25
C ASP A 25 16.15 -16.77 4.75
N LEU A 26 16.44 -17.83 5.51
CA LEU A 26 15.41 -18.68 6.13
C LEU A 26 14.59 -17.92 7.17
N CYS A 27 15.23 -17.10 8.00
CA CYS A 27 14.53 -16.27 9.00
C CYS A 27 13.64 -15.21 8.34
N VAL A 28 14.14 -14.52 7.31
CA VAL A 28 13.36 -13.55 6.53
C VAL A 28 12.17 -14.23 5.87
N GLN A 29 12.37 -15.38 5.22
CA GLN A 29 11.27 -16.12 4.61
C GLN A 29 10.21 -16.51 5.65
N LYS A 30 10.66 -16.98 6.83
CA LYS A 30 9.74 -17.34 7.92
C LYS A 30 8.98 -16.12 8.43
N ALA A 31 9.61 -14.95 8.53
CA ALA A 31 8.95 -13.70 8.90
C ALA A 31 7.89 -13.31 7.86
N VAL A 32 8.20 -13.39 6.57
CA VAL A 32 7.24 -13.13 5.47
C VAL A 32 6.04 -14.07 5.56
N ASP A 33 6.27 -15.38 5.70
CA ASP A 33 5.20 -16.39 5.77
C ASP A 33 4.27 -16.20 6.99
N ASN A 34 4.75 -15.53 8.03
CA ASN A 34 4.07 -15.36 9.31
C ASN A 34 3.78 -13.88 9.65
N VAL A 35 3.83 -12.99 8.66
CA VAL A 35 3.70 -11.54 8.84
C VAL A 35 2.42 -11.12 9.57
N ARG A 36 1.32 -11.85 9.36
CA ARG A 36 0.03 -11.66 10.06
C ARG A 36 0.08 -11.85 11.57
N TYR A 37 1.14 -12.44 12.10
CA TYR A 37 1.36 -12.67 13.53
C TYR A 37 2.40 -11.70 14.11
N LEU A 38 2.99 -10.83 13.28
CA LEU A 38 3.95 -9.82 13.71
C LEU A 38 3.19 -8.55 14.12
N GLY A 39 3.36 -8.15 15.38
CA GLY A 39 2.86 -6.87 15.91
C GLY A 39 4.01 -5.97 16.33
N ASP A 40 4.94 -6.47 17.14
CA ASP A 40 6.12 -5.71 17.57
C ASP A 40 7.39 -6.30 16.93
N VAL A 41 8.23 -5.43 16.35
CA VAL A 41 9.52 -5.82 15.75
C VAL A 41 10.73 -5.53 16.66
N GLY A 42 10.51 -4.98 17.85
CA GLY A 42 11.54 -4.70 18.86
C GLY A 42 12.73 -3.94 18.29
N GLU A 43 13.95 -4.38 18.65
CA GLU A 43 15.23 -3.79 18.20
C GLU A 43 15.78 -4.42 16.90
N THR A 44 14.94 -5.11 16.12
CA THR A 44 15.37 -5.80 14.89
C THR A 44 16.06 -4.84 13.92
N ASP A 45 17.26 -5.16 13.44
CA ASP A 45 18.04 -4.30 12.52
C ASP A 45 17.21 -3.82 11.31
N PHE A 46 17.33 -2.53 10.95
CA PHE A 46 16.61 -1.95 9.80
C PHE A 46 16.87 -2.72 8.50
N HIS A 47 18.08 -3.23 8.26
CA HIS A 47 18.38 -4.04 7.09
C HIS A 47 17.55 -5.33 7.04
N LEU A 48 17.21 -5.93 8.20
CA LEU A 48 16.31 -7.09 8.23
C LEU A 48 14.86 -6.68 7.99
N LEU A 49 14.42 -5.58 8.61
CA LEU A 49 13.08 -5.02 8.39
C LEU A 49 12.82 -4.71 6.91
N GLU A 50 13.81 -4.14 6.23
CA GLU A 50 13.75 -3.84 4.78
C GLU A 50 13.50 -5.07 3.91
N ARG A 51 13.81 -6.28 4.41
CA ARG A 51 13.68 -7.52 3.65
C ARG A 51 12.30 -8.17 3.76
N PHE A 52 11.56 -7.95 4.84
CA PHE A 52 10.24 -8.58 5.03
C PHE A 52 9.07 -7.60 5.10
N LEU A 53 9.26 -6.37 5.60
CA LEU A 53 8.18 -5.37 5.66
C LEU A 53 7.57 -5.02 4.29
N PRO A 54 8.30 -5.05 3.15
CA PRO A 54 7.67 -4.85 1.84
C PRO A 54 6.61 -5.89 1.46
N HIS A 55 6.54 -7.02 2.18
CA HIS A 55 5.54 -8.06 1.95
C HIS A 55 4.28 -7.89 2.82
N CYS A 56 4.26 -6.89 3.71
CA CYS A 56 3.08 -6.56 4.49
C CYS A 56 1.97 -6.00 3.59
N THR A 57 0.72 -6.29 3.94
CA THR A 57 -0.41 -5.46 3.52
C THR A 57 -0.40 -4.12 4.26
N VAL A 58 -1.23 -3.17 3.83
CA VAL A 58 -1.42 -1.90 4.54
C VAL A 58 -1.80 -2.13 6.01
N GLU A 59 -2.80 -2.99 6.25
CA GLU A 59 -3.29 -3.28 7.60
C GLU A 59 -2.20 -3.90 8.49
N GLN A 60 -1.39 -4.79 7.93
CA GLN A 60 -0.27 -5.41 8.65
C GLN A 60 0.82 -4.40 8.97
N LEU A 61 1.19 -3.53 8.02
CA LEU A 61 2.21 -2.51 8.27
C LEU A 61 1.72 -1.48 9.31
N MET A 62 0.45 -1.10 9.23
CA MET A 62 -0.21 -0.23 10.21
C MET A 62 -0.17 -0.86 11.61
N HIS A 63 -0.60 -2.13 11.72
CA HIS A 63 -0.56 -2.85 12.99
C HIS A 63 0.86 -2.93 13.56
N ILE A 64 1.87 -3.21 12.73
CA ILE A 64 3.26 -3.28 13.15
C ILE A 64 3.75 -1.94 13.71
N GLU A 65 3.51 -0.85 12.99
CA GLU A 65 3.91 0.48 13.45
C GLU A 65 3.16 0.92 14.72
N ASP A 66 1.90 0.52 14.87
CA ASP A 66 1.10 0.88 16.06
C ASP A 66 1.47 0.05 17.30
N SER A 67 1.97 -1.17 17.09
CA SER A 67 2.33 -2.09 18.19
C SER A 67 3.81 -2.09 18.54
N THR A 68 4.67 -1.51 17.70
CA THR A 68 6.09 -1.28 18.02
C THR A 68 6.23 0.04 18.76
N GLU A 69 6.19 -0.01 20.09
CA GLU A 69 6.36 1.16 20.96
C GLU A 69 7.82 1.64 20.96
N ASP A 70 8.04 2.93 21.23
CA ASP A 70 9.36 3.56 21.44
C ASP A 70 10.38 3.51 20.29
N ARG A 71 10.00 3.05 19.10
CA ARG A 71 10.89 2.98 17.93
C ARG A 71 10.29 3.59 16.66
N ASP A 72 10.98 4.57 16.07
CA ASP A 72 10.57 5.12 14.77
C ASP A 72 10.97 4.19 13.61
N LEU A 73 9.97 3.54 13.01
CA LEU A 73 10.15 2.68 11.84
C LEU A 73 10.18 3.45 10.51
N SER A 74 9.92 4.76 10.53
CA SER A 74 9.86 5.60 9.33
C SER A 74 11.07 5.53 8.39
N PRO A 75 12.33 5.28 8.85
CA PRO A 75 13.47 5.10 7.94
C PRO A 75 13.27 3.97 6.91
N VAL A 76 12.47 2.95 7.27
CA VAL A 76 12.17 1.80 6.42
C VAL A 76 10.77 1.89 5.82
N THR A 77 9.78 2.35 6.60
CA THR A 77 8.37 2.23 6.23
C THR A 77 7.84 3.39 5.41
N ASP A 78 8.44 4.59 5.47
CA ASP A 78 7.91 5.77 4.79
C ASP A 78 7.88 5.58 3.25
N LYS A 79 8.89 4.89 2.69
CA LYS A 79 8.89 4.46 1.27
C LYS A 79 7.79 3.45 0.95
N LEU A 80 7.43 2.59 1.89
CA LEU A 80 6.37 1.59 1.72
C LEU A 80 5.00 2.28 1.72
N TRP A 81 4.79 3.22 2.64
CA TRP A 81 3.59 4.06 2.66
C TRP A 81 3.41 4.87 1.38
N LYS A 82 4.50 5.43 0.82
CA LYS A 82 4.44 6.07 -0.49
C LYS A 82 3.99 5.10 -1.58
N ASN A 83 4.49 3.88 -1.57
CA ASN A 83 4.09 2.85 -2.53
C ASN A 83 2.60 2.50 -2.39
N PHE A 84 2.10 2.31 -1.16
CA PHE A 84 0.67 2.09 -0.93
C PHE A 84 -0.19 3.24 -1.42
N TYR A 85 0.25 4.49 -1.18
CA TYR A 85 -0.42 5.68 -1.69
C TYR A 85 -0.51 5.67 -3.22
N VAL A 86 0.61 5.37 -3.91
CA VAL A 86 0.65 5.27 -5.37
C VAL A 86 -0.26 4.15 -5.88
N LEU A 87 -0.22 2.98 -5.23
CA LEU A 87 -1.03 1.82 -5.63
C LEU A 87 -2.53 2.08 -5.47
N GLN A 88 -2.95 2.75 -4.40
CA GLN A 88 -4.37 2.98 -4.13
C GLN A 88 -4.93 4.21 -4.85
N PHE A 89 -4.18 5.31 -4.93
CA PHE A 89 -4.67 6.60 -5.43
C PHE A 89 -4.09 7.01 -6.79
N GLY A 90 -3.11 6.27 -7.30
CA GLY A 90 -2.47 6.50 -8.58
C GLY A 90 -1.38 7.58 -8.55
N ALA A 91 -0.46 7.48 -9.52
CA ALA A 91 0.70 8.37 -9.63
C ALA A 91 0.35 9.86 -9.76
N ASN A 92 -0.75 10.19 -10.44
CA ASN A 92 -1.19 11.58 -10.59
C ASN A 92 -1.53 12.22 -9.23
N SER A 93 -2.23 11.50 -8.36
CA SER A 93 -2.55 11.97 -7.00
C SER A 93 -1.26 12.16 -6.19
N THR A 94 -0.33 11.21 -6.27
CA THR A 94 0.96 11.29 -5.59
C THR A 94 1.77 12.51 -6.04
N ASN A 95 1.85 12.77 -7.34
CA ASN A 95 2.59 13.91 -7.89
C ASN A 95 2.03 15.25 -7.38
N VAL A 96 0.71 15.39 -7.32
CA VAL A 96 0.07 16.59 -6.74
C VAL A 96 0.47 16.80 -5.29
N VAL A 97 0.51 15.73 -4.49
CA VAL A 97 0.94 15.81 -3.08
C VAL A 97 2.40 16.23 -2.96
N VAL A 98 3.29 15.64 -3.78
CA VAL A 98 4.72 15.97 -3.80
C VAL A 98 4.95 17.44 -4.20
N GLU A 99 4.30 17.92 -5.26
CA GLU A 99 4.45 19.31 -5.69
C GLU A 99 3.91 20.28 -4.64
N ARG A 100 2.76 19.98 -4.01
CA ARG A 100 2.23 20.82 -2.91
C ARG A 100 3.17 20.89 -1.71
N MET A 101 3.81 19.78 -1.34
CA MET A 101 4.82 19.76 -0.28
C MET A 101 6.01 20.65 -0.62
N LYS A 102 6.49 20.57 -1.86
CA LYS A 102 7.60 21.36 -2.37
C LYS A 102 7.27 22.86 -2.40
N GLU A 103 6.11 23.23 -2.92
CA GLU A 103 5.62 24.62 -2.97
C GLU A 103 5.53 25.23 -1.57
N LYS A 104 4.98 24.48 -0.61
CA LYS A 104 4.79 24.93 0.77
C LYS A 104 6.03 24.76 1.64
N ARG A 105 7.10 24.14 1.12
CA ARG A 105 8.33 23.79 1.84
C ARG A 105 8.07 23.00 3.12
N VAL A 106 7.16 22.02 3.05
CA VAL A 106 6.80 21.13 4.16
C VAL A 106 7.00 19.69 3.77
N SER A 107 7.29 18.84 4.75
CA SER A 107 7.37 17.38 4.59
C SER A 107 6.43 16.72 5.59
N PHE A 108 5.64 15.75 5.13
CA PHE A 108 4.80 14.91 5.99
C PHE A 108 5.16 13.44 5.77
N LYS A 109 4.98 12.62 6.81
CA LYS A 109 5.13 11.16 6.68
C LYS A 109 4.06 10.63 5.72
N TRP A 110 4.43 9.70 4.83
CA TRP A 110 3.49 9.17 3.84
C TRP A 110 2.31 8.42 4.46
N ARG A 111 2.51 7.84 5.64
CA ARG A 111 1.42 7.23 6.42
C ARG A 111 0.30 8.23 6.73
N GLN A 112 0.66 9.42 7.22
CA GLN A 112 -0.32 10.45 7.58
C GLN A 112 -1.11 10.93 6.37
N LEU A 113 -0.45 11.08 5.22
CA LEU A 113 -1.09 11.44 3.95
C LEU A 113 -2.05 10.34 3.47
N TYR A 114 -1.64 9.09 3.64
CA TYR A 114 -2.44 7.94 3.28
C TYR A 114 -3.71 7.89 4.12
N GLU A 115 -3.60 7.93 5.46
CA GLU A 115 -4.74 7.91 6.37
C GLU A 115 -5.69 9.08 6.14
N ALA A 116 -5.16 10.30 5.99
CA ALA A 116 -5.97 11.48 5.68
C ALA A 116 -6.74 11.31 4.35
N LYS A 117 -6.10 10.75 3.32
CA LYS A 117 -6.73 10.56 2.01
C LYS A 117 -7.79 9.46 2.03
N VAL A 118 -7.57 8.38 2.78
CA VAL A 118 -8.58 7.33 3.01
C VAL A 118 -9.82 7.95 3.66
N LYS A 119 -9.63 8.69 4.76
CA LYS A 119 -10.72 9.36 5.46
C LYS A 119 -11.51 10.33 4.57
N ASP A 120 -10.82 11.17 3.80
CA ASP A 120 -11.45 12.11 2.86
C ASP A 120 -12.32 11.37 1.82
N ASN A 121 -11.84 10.23 1.31
CA ASN A 121 -12.57 9.43 0.34
C ASN A 121 -13.80 8.75 0.96
N GLU A 122 -13.68 8.21 2.17
CA GLU A 122 -14.79 7.60 2.91
C GLU A 122 -15.90 8.62 3.19
N GLU A 123 -15.54 9.83 3.64
CA GLU A 123 -16.50 10.92 3.86
C GLU A 123 -17.20 11.36 2.56
N ALA A 124 -16.47 11.43 1.45
CA ALA A 124 -17.03 11.76 0.14
C ALA A 124 -18.00 10.67 -0.36
N GLN A 125 -17.64 9.40 -0.17
CA GLN A 125 -18.50 8.26 -0.50
C GLN A 125 -19.77 8.27 0.34
N GLN A 126 -19.66 8.47 1.65
CA GLN A 126 -20.82 8.52 2.55
C GLN A 126 -21.79 9.64 2.17
N LYS A 127 -21.29 10.85 1.89
CA LYS A 127 -22.10 11.98 1.41
C LYS A 127 -22.82 11.65 0.09
N SER A 128 -22.13 10.96 -0.82
CA SER A 128 -22.74 10.54 -2.10
C SER A 128 -23.87 9.53 -1.88
N PHE A 129 -23.67 8.55 -1.00
CA PHE A 129 -24.65 7.53 -0.66
C PHE A 129 -25.89 8.14 0.01
N GLU A 130 -25.70 9.07 0.94
CA GLU A 130 -26.79 9.81 1.58
C GLU A 130 -27.63 10.61 0.58
N ARG A 131 -26.97 11.29 -0.37
CA ARG A 131 -27.65 12.02 -1.44
C ARG A 131 -28.51 11.08 -2.30
N ILE A 132 -27.98 9.93 -2.69
CA ILE A 132 -28.70 8.92 -3.47
C ILE A 132 -29.91 8.39 -2.67
N LYS A 133 -29.71 8.05 -1.40
CA LYS A 133 -30.78 7.59 -0.50
C LYS A 133 -31.91 8.61 -0.36
N GLN A 134 -31.58 9.91 -0.29
CA GLN A 134 -32.58 10.98 -0.24
C GLN A 134 -33.38 11.09 -1.54
N LEU A 135 -32.74 10.91 -2.71
CA LEU A 135 -33.43 10.93 -4.00
C LEU A 135 -34.44 9.78 -4.12
N TYR A 136 -34.06 8.55 -3.76
CA TYR A 136 -34.98 7.41 -3.75
C TYR A 136 -36.18 7.61 -2.81
N LYS A 137 -35.96 8.20 -1.63
CA LYS A 137 -37.06 8.52 -0.70
C LYS A 137 -38.04 9.53 -1.31
N LYS A 138 -37.53 10.56 -2.00
CA LYS A 138 -38.37 11.57 -2.66
C LYS A 138 -39.16 10.96 -3.82
N GLU A 139 -38.52 10.16 -4.65
CA GLU A 139 -39.18 9.49 -5.78
C GLU A 139 -40.26 8.51 -5.33
N ASN A 140 -39.98 7.68 -4.32
CA ASN A 140 -40.99 6.78 -3.75
C ASN A 140 -42.17 7.51 -3.11
N ALA A 141 -41.93 8.67 -2.48
CA ALA A 141 -42.99 9.50 -1.94
C ALA A 141 -43.86 10.10 -3.06
N ASN A 142 -43.25 10.60 -4.14
CA ASN A 142 -43.97 11.13 -5.29
C ASN A 142 -44.79 10.05 -6.01
N ALA A 143 -44.24 8.84 -6.18
CA ALA A 143 -44.94 7.72 -6.80
C ALA A 143 -46.10 7.15 -5.95
N HIS A 144 -46.13 7.42 -4.64
CA HIS A 144 -47.30 7.16 -3.80
C HIS A 144 -48.38 8.22 -4.00
N VAL A 145 -48.00 9.50 -4.05
CA VAL A 145 -48.94 10.61 -4.22
C VAL A 145 -49.63 10.59 -5.59
N ASP A 146 -48.92 10.23 -6.66
CA ASP A 146 -49.50 10.15 -8.02
C ASP A 146 -50.53 9.02 -8.19
N LYS A 147 -50.55 8.02 -7.30
CA LYS A 147 -51.55 6.94 -7.33
C LYS A 147 -52.88 7.32 -6.67
N ASP A 148 -52.91 8.41 -5.91
CA ASP A 148 -54.07 8.83 -5.13
C ASP A 148 -54.87 9.97 -5.79
N ILE A 149 -54.56 10.35 -7.04
CA ILE A 149 -55.32 11.37 -7.80
C ILE A 149 -56.51 10.70 -8.51
N PRO A 150 -57.78 10.98 -8.13
CA PRO A 150 -58.95 10.46 -8.84
C PRO A 150 -59.06 11.09 -10.23
N LYS A 151 -59.42 10.28 -11.23
CA LYS A 151 -59.75 10.74 -12.60
C LYS A 151 -61.06 11.51 -12.65
#